data_AF-A0A9W6IM10-F1
#
_entry.id   AF-A0A9W6IM10-F1
#
_cell.length_a   1.000
_cell.length_b   1.000
_cell.length_c   1.000
_cell.angle_alpha   90.00
_cell.angle_beta   90.00
_cell.angle_gamma   90.00
#
_symmetry.space_group_name_H-M   'P 1'
#
loop_
_entity.id
_entity.type
_entity.pdbx_description
1 polymer ?
#
loop_
_entity_poly.entity_id
_entity_poly.type
_entity_poly.pdbx_seq_one_letter_code
_entity_poly.pdbx_strand_id
1 'polypeptide(L)'
;MRTGPEKVLKLIAIAMGGLVVLMAAMELQDAVKKERGTEVSVPASDPLRAELARCRALTPDELVTDTACREAWAENRRRFFDGAVPRGLDE
;
A
#
# COMPACT_ATOMS: atom_id res chain seq x y z
N MET A 1 -38.16 -26.27 2.06
CA MET A 1 -37.81 -25.01 2.74
C MET A 1 -38.31 -23.84 1.88
N ARG A 2 -39.47 -23.24 2.18
CA ARG A 2 -39.91 -22.01 1.51
C ARG A 2 -39.16 -20.84 2.16
N THR A 3 -38.10 -20.36 1.52
CA THR A 3 -37.46 -19.11 1.89
C THR A 3 -38.43 -17.97 1.59
N GLY A 4 -38.84 -17.22 2.62
CA GLY A 4 -39.68 -16.05 2.41
C GLY A 4 -38.97 -15.01 1.54
N PRO A 5 -39.71 -14.14 0.82
CA PRO A 5 -39.13 -13.15 -0.08
C PRO A 5 -38.08 -12.25 0.61
N GLU A 6 -38.27 -11.97 1.90
CA GLU A 6 -37.29 -11.23 2.72
C GLU A 6 -35.96 -11.98 2.89
N LYS A 7 -36.01 -13.32 3.07
CA LYS A 7 -34.79 -14.14 3.19
C LYS A 7 -34.04 -14.20 1.87
N VAL A 8 -34.76 -14.28 0.75
CA VAL A 8 -34.15 -14.24 -0.58
C VAL A 8 -33.45 -12.90 -0.81
N LEU A 9 -34.10 -11.78 -0.47
CA LEU A 9 -33.52 -10.45 -0.62
C LEU A 9 -32.25 -10.27 0.24
N LYS A 10 -32.27 -10.74 1.49
CA LYS A 10 -31.10 -10.72 2.39
C LYS A 10 -29.93 -11.53 1.83
N LEU A 11 -30.19 -12.71 1.29
CA LEU A 11 -29.13 -13.55 0.68
C LEU A 11 -28.51 -12.88 -0.54
N ILE A 12 -29.31 -12.23 -1.38
CA ILE A 12 -28.80 -11.47 -2.54
C ILE A 12 -27.92 -10.31 -2.09
N ALA A 13 -28.35 -9.55 -1.08
CA ALA A 13 -27.58 -8.43 -0.55
C ALA A 13 -26.23 -8.88 0.02
N ILE A 14 -26.21 -9.97 0.79
CA ILE A 14 -24.97 -10.54 1.35
C ILE A 14 -24.06 -11.04 0.23
N ALA A 15 -24.59 -11.72 -0.78
CA ALA A 15 -23.79 -12.22 -1.90
C ALA A 15 -23.14 -11.08 -2.69
N MET A 16 -23.91 -10.03 -2.99
CA MET A 16 -23.40 -8.82 -3.65
C MET A 16 -22.33 -8.12 -2.81
N GLY A 17 -22.59 -7.91 -1.51
CA GLY A 17 -21.61 -7.31 -0.60
C GLY A 17 -20.32 -8.12 -0.51
N GLY A 18 -20.44 -9.44 -0.39
CA GLY A 18 -19.30 -10.36 -0.39
C GLY A 18 -18.49 -10.31 -1.68
N LEU A 19 -19.15 -10.24 -2.83
CA LEU A 19 -18.47 -10.11 -4.13
C LEU A 19 -17.67 -8.80 -4.24
N VAL A 20 -18.26 -7.69 -3.82
CA VAL A 20 -17.57 -6.38 -3.82
C VAL A 20 -16.33 -6.41 -2.91
N VAL A 21 -16.46 -6.98 -1.71
CA VAL A 21 -15.32 -7.12 -0.78
C VAL A 21 -14.22 -8.00 -1.36
N LEU A 22 -14.58 -9.12 -2.01
CA LEU A 22 -13.61 -10.02 -2.65
C LEU A 22 -12.85 -9.33 -3.79
N MET A 23 -13.55 -8.59 -4.65
CA MET A 23 -12.93 -7.82 -5.74
C MET A 23 -11.94 -6.78 -5.20
N ALA A 24 -12.35 -6.01 -4.18
CA ALA A 24 -11.48 -5.02 -3.54
C ALA A 24 -10.23 -5.66 -2.91
N ALA A 25 -10.38 -6.85 -2.31
CA ALA A 25 -9.26 -7.59 -1.75
C ALA A 25 -8.26 -8.03 -2.84
N MET A 26 -8.75 -8.53 -3.98
CA MET A 26 -7.89 -8.94 -5.10
C MET A 26 -7.13 -7.76 -5.71
N GLU A 27 -7.81 -6.65 -5.98
CA GLU A 27 -7.18 -5.40 -6.46
C GLU A 27 -6.07 -4.92 -5.50
N LEU A 28 -6.32 -4.98 -4.19
CA LEU A 28 -5.31 -4.64 -3.19
C LEU A 28 -4.13 -5.61 -3.22
N GLN A 29 -4.37 -6.92 -3.35
CA GLN A 29 -3.30 -7.90 -3.45
C GLN A 29 -2.46 -7.72 -4.72
N ASP A 30 -3.09 -7.42 -5.85
CA ASP A 30 -2.40 -7.18 -7.12
C ASP A 30 -1.63 -5.86 -7.10
N ALA A 31 -2.18 -4.81 -6.49
CA ALA A 31 -1.45 -3.57 -6.23
C ALA A 31 -0.19 -3.84 -5.38
N VAL A 32 -0.33 -4.58 -4.28
CA VAL A 32 0.80 -4.96 -3.42
C VAL A 32 1.83 -5.82 -4.15
N LYS A 33 1.39 -6.78 -4.98
CA LYS A 33 2.31 -7.59 -5.81
C LYS A 33 3.01 -6.76 -6.87
N LYS A 34 2.32 -5.83 -7.52
CA LYS A 34 2.89 -4.94 -8.53
C LYS A 34 3.88 -3.95 -7.94
N GLU A 35 3.63 -3.45 -6.73
CA GLU A 35 4.62 -2.66 -5.99
C GLU A 35 5.86 -3.48 -5.62
N ARG A 36 5.72 -4.78 -5.35
CA ARG A 36 6.85 -5.69 -5.14
C ARG A 36 7.58 -6.07 -6.44
N GLY A 37 6.86 -6.15 -7.55
CA GLY A 37 7.39 -6.58 -8.86
C GLY A 37 7.92 -5.45 -9.74
N THR A 38 7.67 -4.19 -9.39
CA THR A 38 8.32 -3.04 -10.05
C THR A 38 9.69 -2.87 -9.45
N GLU A 39 10.62 -3.72 -9.87
CA GLU A 39 12.05 -3.50 -9.68
C GLU A 39 12.43 -2.28 -10.54
N VAL A 40 12.22 -1.09 -10.01
CA VAL A 40 12.89 0.11 -10.52
C VAL A 40 14.36 -0.22 -10.40
N SER A 41 15.06 -0.34 -11.53
CA SER A 41 16.51 -0.48 -11.57
C SER A 41 17.12 0.80 -11.02
N VAL A 42 17.21 0.85 -9.69
CA VAL A 42 17.92 1.84 -8.89
C VAL A 42 19.28 1.22 -8.62
N PRO A 43 20.40 1.97 -8.72
CA PRO A 43 21.72 1.45 -8.42
C PRO A 43 21.68 0.66 -7.10
N ALA A 44 22.32 -0.51 -7.10
CA ALA A 44 22.31 -1.53 -6.04
C ALA A 44 22.83 -1.06 -4.65
N SER A 45 23.02 0.25 -4.47
CA SER A 45 23.68 0.88 -3.35
C SER A 45 22.90 2.08 -2.78
N ASP A 46 21.57 2.16 -2.92
CA ASP A 46 20.80 3.15 -2.14
C ASP A 46 20.52 2.61 -0.72
N PRO A 47 21.29 3.04 0.30
CA PRO A 47 21.11 2.57 1.67
C PRO A 47 19.71 2.92 2.20
N LEU A 48 19.09 4.00 1.69
CA LEU A 48 17.75 4.40 2.11
C LEU A 48 16.69 3.37 1.67
N ARG A 49 16.84 2.77 0.48
CA ARG A 49 15.90 1.73 0.02
C ARG A 49 16.03 0.45 0.84
N ALA A 50 17.25 0.05 1.19
CA ALA A 50 17.50 -1.10 2.07
C ALA A 50 16.89 -0.88 3.47
N GLU A 51 17.05 0.32 4.01
CA GLU A 51 16.47 0.74 5.29
C GLU A 51 14.93 0.65 5.27
N LEU A 52 14.32 1.21 4.22
CA LEU A 52 12.87 1.16 4.03
C LEU A 52 12.34 -0.27 3.82
N ALA A 53 13.14 -1.18 3.23
CA ALA A 53 12.75 -2.58 3.08
C ALA A 53 12.70 -3.28 4.44
N ARG A 54 13.71 -3.05 5.31
CA ARG A 54 13.69 -3.55 6.70
C ARG A 54 12.51 -2.98 7.48
N CYS A 55 12.28 -1.68 7.38
CA CYS A 55 11.15 -0.99 8.01
C CYS A 55 9.77 -1.60 7.70
N ARG A 56 9.56 -2.10 6.48
CA ARG A 56 8.28 -2.70 6.06
C ARG A 56 8.01 -4.06 6.69
N ALA A 57 9.04 -4.72 7.21
CA ALA A 57 8.91 -6.02 7.87
C ALA A 57 8.60 -5.89 9.38
N LEU A 58 8.72 -4.69 9.94
CA LEU A 58 8.42 -4.41 11.34
C LEU A 58 6.90 -4.40 11.61
N THR A 59 6.53 -4.83 12.80
CA THR A 59 5.16 -4.69 13.31
C THR A 59 4.87 -3.22 13.67
N PRO A 60 3.59 -2.81 13.71
CA PRO A 60 3.23 -1.43 14.06
C PRO A 60 3.82 -0.95 15.40
N ASP A 61 3.86 -1.82 16.42
CA ASP A 61 4.42 -1.50 17.73
C ASP A 61 5.94 -1.27 17.67
N GLU A 62 6.66 -2.05 16.87
CA GLU A 62 8.10 -1.89 16.64
C GLU A 62 8.40 -0.59 15.88
N LEU A 63 7.59 -0.24 14.87
CA LEU A 63 7.73 1.01 14.11
C LEU A 63 7.60 2.27 14.97
N VAL A 64 6.78 2.24 16.02
CA VAL A 64 6.60 3.41 16.91
C VAL A 64 7.90 3.70 17.68
N THR A 65 8.62 2.65 18.07
CA THR A 65 9.84 2.77 18.88
C THR A 65 11.10 2.93 18.03
N ASP A 66 11.09 2.46 16.77
CA ASP A 66 12.23 2.58 15.86
C ASP A 66 12.33 4.00 15.25
N THR A 67 13.18 4.82 15.87
CA THR A 67 13.43 6.20 15.41
C THR A 67 14.14 6.28 14.07
N ALA A 68 15.08 5.36 13.80
CA ALA A 68 15.79 5.30 12.52
C ALA A 68 14.82 5.03 11.36
N CYS A 69 13.85 4.16 11.60
CA CYS A 69 12.81 3.85 10.62
C CYS A 69 11.90 5.06 10.33
N ARG A 70 11.53 5.83 11.36
CA ARG A 70 10.74 7.07 11.18
C ARG A 70 11.50 8.12 10.36
N GLU A 71 12.79 8.27 10.60
CA GLU A 71 13.65 9.19 9.86
C GLU A 71 13.80 8.78 8.39
N ALA A 72 14.02 7.47 8.13
CA ALA A 72 14.11 6.93 6.78
C ALA A 72 12.81 7.17 5.99
N TRP A 73 11.64 6.99 6.61
CA TRP A 73 10.35 7.29 6.00
C TRP A 73 10.14 8.78 5.72
N ALA A 74 10.57 9.66 6.62
CA ALA A 74 10.49 11.10 6.43
C ALA A 74 11.38 11.56 5.25
N GLU A 75 12.60 11.03 5.15
CA GLU A 75 13.52 11.32 4.04
C GLU A 75 12.99 10.80 2.70
N ASN A 76 12.47 9.58 2.66
CA ASN A 76 11.84 9.05 1.44
C ASN A 76 10.67 9.94 0.97
N ARG A 77 9.87 10.42 1.92
CA ARG A 77 8.74 11.30 1.63
C ARG A 77 9.21 12.64 1.07
N ARG A 78 10.23 13.25 1.67
CA ARG A 78 10.85 14.49 1.15
C ARG A 78 11.31 14.30 -0.29
N ARG A 79 12.16 13.29 -0.56
CA ARG A 79 12.68 13.02 -1.91
C ARG A 79 11.58 12.83 -2.96
N PHE A 80 10.50 12.14 -2.59
CA PHE A 80 9.38 11.90 -3.49
C PHE A 80 8.64 13.19 -3.85
N PHE A 81 8.43 14.09 -2.89
CA PHE A 81 7.72 15.35 -3.13
C PHE A 81 8.63 16.47 -3.66
N ASP A 82 9.91 16.50 -3.28
CA ASP A 82 10.89 17.49 -3.75
C ASP A 82 11.31 17.22 -5.20
N GLY A 83 11.29 15.95 -5.65
CA GLY A 83 11.53 15.58 -7.04
C GLY A 83 10.40 16.00 -8.01
N ALA A 84 9.27 16.49 -7.49
CA ALA A 84 8.10 16.89 -8.27
C ALA A 84 8.06 18.40 -8.59
N VAL A 85 8.99 19.21 -8.09
CA VAL A 85 9.09 20.62 -8.49
C VAL A 85 9.55 20.68 -9.96
N PRO A 86 8.76 21.24 -10.89
CA PRO A 86 9.23 21.51 -12.24
C PRO A 86 10.41 22.47 -12.13
N ARG A 87 11.63 22.01 -12.44
CA ARG A 87 12.88 22.78 -12.45
C ARG A 87 12.93 23.87 -13.55
N GLY A 88 11.84 24.58 -13.80
CA GLY A 88 11.71 25.46 -14.97
C GLY A 88 10.76 26.65 -14.82
N LEU A 89 10.56 27.17 -13.60
CA LEU A 89 9.91 28.47 -13.41
C LEU A 89 10.88 29.56 -12.92
N ASP A 90 12.17 29.37 -13.24
CA ASP A 90 13.24 30.30 -12.91
C ASP A 90 13.96 30.80 -14.19
N GLU A 91 13.24 31.17 -15.25
CA GLU A 91 13.76 32.05 -16.34
C GLU A 91 12.68 32.99 -16.88
#